data_AF-A0A3P6BN22-F1
#
_entry.id   AF-A0A3P6BN22-F1
#
_cell.length_a   1.000
_cell.length_b   1.000
_cell.length_c   1.000
_cell.angle_alpha   90.00
_cell.angle_beta   90.00
_cell.angle_gamma   90.00
#
_symmetry.space_group_name_H-M   'P 1'
#
loop_
_entity.id
_entity.type
_entity.pdbx_description
1 polymer ?
#
loop_
_entity_poly.entity_id
_entity_poly.type
_entity_poly.pdbx_seq_one_letter_code
_entity_poly.pdbx_strand_id
1 'polypeptide(L)'
;MADQNLSSSVRTRIRKFSEIDNAHGEYFHFRSRVPFKSFDDRLQESRLIFSGTVSPIGGYSQRHHSHEATIGYRSLCLQGFVVQGYLDPRNRLLEDVSRVIDNIGWCYTVLHVNLFCPRVVREFISNKIFNEDGALIRGFVYRFSPSVINQLMMTPTVKHSFQWKDVVLKQAITHLTRGQCSGWTGFNLNALLNPFQVLYRVCERNWLPGPDSDLMIKKRHRLLYAVAKRKEIDFGQLVYEQVIDMTRVTDLDTSLIFPNLIYQLLVLQKEVPLLPGDEEPIGRGLPIYDSGSDGSGPRGRRRLC
;
A
#
# COMPACT_ATOMS: atom_id res chain seq x y z
N MET A 1 24.09 -4.56 -50.76
CA MET A 1 25.21 -4.81 -49.83
C MET A 1 25.65 -3.43 -49.32
N ALA A 2 25.10 -3.02 -48.18
CA ALA A 2 25.76 -2.92 -46.87
C ALA A 2 26.02 -1.42 -46.57
N ASP A 3 25.18 -0.76 -45.77
CA ASP A 3 25.23 -0.66 -44.31
C ASP A 3 26.57 -0.16 -43.75
N GLN A 4 26.54 1.02 -43.11
CA GLN A 4 27.01 1.30 -41.73
C GLN A 4 26.81 2.80 -41.44
N ASN A 5 25.79 3.17 -40.65
CA ASN A 5 25.81 3.31 -39.19
C ASN A 5 26.55 4.55 -38.67
N LEU A 6 25.78 5.58 -38.32
CA LEU A 6 26.10 6.48 -37.21
C LEU A 6 24.83 6.65 -36.36
N SER A 7 24.78 5.79 -35.34
CA SER A 7 23.72 5.69 -34.34
C SER A 7 24.07 6.48 -33.08
N SER A 8 23.08 7.23 -32.61
CA SER A 8 22.71 7.45 -31.21
C SER A 8 23.61 8.30 -30.29
N SER A 9 23.04 9.42 -29.87
CA SER A 9 23.19 9.94 -28.50
C SER A 9 21.88 10.66 -28.12
N VAL A 10 20.79 9.90 -27.99
CA VAL A 10 19.61 10.37 -27.25
C VAL A 10 19.95 10.22 -25.76
N ARG A 11 20.58 11.25 -25.19
CA ARG A 11 20.77 11.36 -23.74
C ARG A 11 19.41 11.65 -23.10
N THR A 12 18.75 10.61 -22.59
CA THR A 12 17.60 10.76 -21.70
C THR A 12 18.08 11.42 -20.40
N ARG A 13 17.94 12.74 -20.31
CA ARG A 13 18.36 13.53 -19.15
C ARG A 13 17.43 13.22 -17.98
N ILE A 14 17.84 12.31 -17.11
CA ILE A 14 17.22 12.09 -15.80
C ILE A 14 17.41 13.39 -15.00
N ARG A 15 16.36 14.21 -14.88
CA ARG A 15 16.40 15.43 -14.06
C ARG A 15 16.00 15.07 -12.62
N LYS A 16 16.81 15.53 -11.65
CA LYS A 16 16.59 15.33 -10.21
C LYS A 16 15.36 16.08 -9.74
N PHE A 17 14.60 15.52 -8.79
CA PHE A 17 13.40 16.11 -8.21
C PHE A 17 13.62 17.50 -7.60
N SER A 18 14.82 17.80 -7.12
CA SER A 18 15.21 19.14 -6.65
C SER A 18 15.03 20.23 -7.72
N GLU A 19 15.17 19.90 -9.01
CA GLU A 19 14.92 20.86 -10.11
C GLU A 19 13.43 21.05 -10.42
N ILE A 20 12.57 20.13 -9.96
CA ILE A 20 11.11 20.20 -10.14
C ILE A 20 10.50 21.10 -9.06
N ASP A 21 10.99 21.03 -7.81
CA ASP A 21 10.56 21.91 -6.71
C ASP A 21 11.12 23.35 -6.84
N ASN A 22 12.27 23.55 -7.49
CA ASN A 22 12.87 24.89 -7.67
C ASN A 22 12.14 25.81 -8.67
N ALA A 23 11.14 25.31 -9.41
CA ALA A 23 10.33 26.17 -10.29
C ALA A 23 9.34 27.07 -9.54
N HIS A 24 9.20 26.90 -8.21
CA HIS A 24 8.28 27.68 -7.36
C HIS A 24 8.96 28.37 -6.16
N GLY A 25 10.30 28.46 -6.12
CA GLY A 25 11.01 29.39 -5.25
C GLY A 25 11.05 29.08 -3.75
N GLU A 26 10.56 27.93 -3.28
CA GLU A 26 10.61 27.58 -1.85
C GLU A 26 11.84 26.72 -1.53
N TYR A 27 12.87 27.33 -0.94
CA TYR A 27 13.99 26.63 -0.32
C TYR A 27 13.50 25.88 0.92
N PHE A 28 13.34 24.56 0.83
CA PHE A 28 12.94 23.72 1.96
C PHE A 28 14.14 23.05 2.62
N HIS A 29 14.34 23.34 3.90
CA HIS A 29 15.26 22.60 4.75
C HIS A 29 14.74 21.18 4.99
N PHE A 30 15.58 20.19 4.68
CA PHE A 30 15.30 18.77 4.84
C PHE A 30 15.48 18.35 6.31
N ARG A 31 14.42 17.80 6.92
CA ARG A 31 14.49 17.10 8.20
C ARG A 31 13.52 15.94 8.14
N SER A 32 14.03 14.71 8.19
CA SER A 32 13.19 13.51 8.24
C SER A 32 12.18 13.64 9.37
N ARG A 33 10.89 13.44 9.07
CA ARG A 33 9.80 13.57 10.06
C ARG A 33 9.77 12.38 11.02
N VAL A 34 10.36 11.25 10.65
CA VAL A 34 10.36 10.02 11.44
C VAL A 34 11.78 9.44 11.51
N PRO A 35 12.39 9.29 12.69
CA PRO A 35 13.72 8.69 12.80
C PRO A 35 13.77 7.31 12.15
N PHE A 36 14.80 7.05 11.33
CA PHE A 36 15.03 5.71 10.81
C PHE A 36 15.44 4.79 11.96
N LYS A 37 14.57 3.81 12.23
CA LYS A 37 14.77 2.67 13.13
C LYS A 37 14.97 1.40 12.33
N SER A 38 15.86 0.54 12.82
CA SER A 38 16.03 -0.82 12.29
C SER A 38 14.74 -1.63 12.42
N PHE A 39 14.70 -2.77 11.73
CA PHE A 39 13.57 -3.69 11.87
C PHE A 39 13.37 -4.13 13.32
N ASP A 40 14.45 -4.53 13.98
CA ASP A 40 14.41 -5.05 15.35
C ASP A 40 13.98 -3.98 16.35
N ASP A 41 14.48 -2.75 16.21
CA ASP A 41 14.08 -1.63 17.07
C ASP A 41 12.58 -1.32 16.92
N ARG A 42 12.07 -1.28 15.68
CA ARG A 42 10.64 -1.08 15.41
C ARG A 42 9.81 -2.23 15.97
N LEU A 43 10.29 -3.47 15.84
CA LEU A 43 9.63 -4.65 16.36
C LEU A 43 9.51 -4.59 17.89
N GLN A 44 10.59 -4.23 18.59
CA GLN A 44 10.57 -4.09 20.05
C GLN A 44 9.64 -2.97 20.50
N GLU A 45 9.71 -1.79 19.87
CA GLU A 45 8.81 -0.68 20.20
C GLU A 45 7.34 -1.03 19.93
N SER A 46 7.04 -1.69 18.81
CA SER A 46 5.68 -2.14 18.50
C SER A 46 5.17 -3.13 19.54
N ARG A 47 6.00 -4.09 19.98
CA ARG A 47 5.64 -5.04 21.04
C ARG A 47 5.36 -4.34 22.38
N LEU A 48 6.11 -3.29 22.71
CA LEU A 48 5.85 -2.49 23.91
C LEU A 48 4.52 -1.73 23.80
N ILE A 49 4.24 -1.13 22.63
CA ILE A 49 3.00 -0.39 22.37
C ILE A 49 1.76 -1.29 22.49
N PHE A 50 1.86 -2.54 22.03
CA PHE A 50 0.73 -3.46 21.98
C PHE A 50 0.69 -4.49 23.12
N SER A 51 1.57 -4.39 24.12
CA SER A 51 1.57 -5.32 25.25
C SER A 51 0.27 -5.22 26.05
N GLY A 52 -0.38 -6.36 26.29
CA GLY A 52 -1.60 -6.45 27.10
C GLY A 52 -2.88 -5.91 26.46
N THR A 53 -2.90 -5.65 25.15
CA THR A 53 -4.05 -5.00 24.48
C THR A 53 -5.12 -5.97 23.95
N VAL A 54 -4.92 -7.28 24.10
CA VAL A 54 -5.78 -8.31 23.47
C VAL A 54 -6.58 -9.04 24.54
N SER A 55 -7.90 -8.84 24.51
CA SER A 55 -8.83 -9.49 25.44
C SER A 55 -9.14 -10.92 24.99
N PRO A 56 -8.97 -11.93 25.86
CA PRO A 56 -9.44 -13.28 25.58
C PRO A 56 -10.97 -13.34 25.61
N ILE A 57 -11.56 -14.10 24.70
CA ILE A 57 -12.93 -14.56 24.77
C ILE A 57 -12.89 -16.03 25.19
N GLY A 58 -13.25 -16.30 26.45
CA GLY A 58 -13.27 -17.65 27.01
C GLY A 58 -14.19 -18.59 26.23
N GLY A 59 -13.77 -19.85 26.08
CA GLY A 59 -14.60 -20.91 25.48
C GLY A 59 -14.69 -20.88 23.95
N TYR A 60 -13.99 -19.95 23.28
CA TYR A 60 -14.09 -19.78 21.84
C TYR A 60 -12.86 -20.37 21.11
N SER A 61 -12.99 -21.58 20.57
CA SER A 61 -11.96 -22.30 19.81
C SER A 61 -12.21 -22.33 18.30
N GLN A 62 -13.30 -21.72 17.84
CA GLN A 62 -13.70 -21.75 16.43
C GLN A 62 -12.96 -20.68 15.62
N ARG A 63 -12.70 -20.98 14.35
CA ARG A 63 -12.06 -20.03 13.42
C ARG A 63 -13.00 -18.87 13.05
N HIS A 64 -14.31 -19.13 13.02
CA HIS A 64 -15.33 -18.18 12.55
C HIS A 64 -16.45 -17.99 13.55
N HIS A 65 -16.77 -16.72 13.87
CA HIS A 65 -17.68 -16.38 14.98
C HIS A 65 -19.16 -16.54 14.63
N SER A 66 -19.45 -16.73 13.35
CA SER A 66 -20.80 -16.90 12.83
C SER A 66 -20.80 -17.79 11.59
N HIS A 67 -22.00 -18.22 11.19
CA HIS A 67 -22.19 -18.98 9.96
C HIS A 67 -21.88 -18.11 8.74
N GLU A 68 -22.22 -16.82 8.78
CA GLU A 68 -21.95 -15.83 7.75
C GLU A 68 -20.45 -15.65 7.55
N ALA A 69 -19.66 -15.60 8.64
CA ALA A 69 -18.22 -15.55 8.58
C ALA A 69 -17.64 -16.82 7.94
N THR A 70 -18.22 -17.99 8.21
CA THR A 70 -17.81 -19.24 7.56
C THR A 70 -18.10 -19.24 6.06
N ILE A 71 -19.26 -18.73 5.63
CA ILE A 71 -19.60 -18.58 4.21
C ILE A 71 -18.66 -17.57 3.54
N GLY A 72 -18.46 -16.42 4.17
CA GLY A 72 -17.54 -15.38 3.70
C GLY A 72 -16.11 -15.91 3.56
N TYR A 73 -15.62 -16.68 4.52
CA TYR A 73 -14.29 -17.31 4.42
C TYR A 73 -14.15 -18.16 3.16
N ARG A 74 -15.19 -18.96 2.82
CA ARG A 74 -15.16 -19.82 1.63
C ARG A 74 -15.07 -19.02 0.34
N SER A 75 -15.76 -17.88 0.23
CA SER A 75 -15.63 -17.01 -0.95
C SER A 75 -14.24 -16.40 -1.06
N LEU A 76 -13.64 -15.99 0.07
CA LEU A 76 -12.29 -15.43 0.11
C LEU A 76 -11.18 -16.44 -0.26
N CYS A 77 -11.43 -17.75 -0.13
CA CYS A 77 -10.47 -18.77 -0.58
C CYS A 77 -10.24 -18.77 -2.09
N LEU A 78 -11.18 -18.24 -2.88
CA LEU A 78 -11.03 -18.12 -4.33
C LEU A 78 -10.22 -16.88 -4.74
N GLN A 79 -10.04 -15.94 -3.82
CA GLN A 79 -9.36 -14.67 -4.08
C GLN A 79 -7.85 -14.78 -3.84
N GLY A 80 -7.10 -14.11 -4.72
CA GLY A 80 -5.67 -13.86 -4.56
C GLY A 80 -5.38 -12.74 -3.56
N PHE A 81 -4.10 -12.39 -3.43
CA PHE A 81 -3.63 -11.34 -2.53
C PHE A 81 -2.80 -10.29 -3.27
N VAL A 82 -2.99 -9.02 -2.92
CA VAL A 82 -2.08 -7.94 -3.32
C VAL A 82 -0.95 -7.84 -2.30
N VAL A 83 0.17 -8.50 -2.59
CA VAL A 83 1.37 -8.47 -1.75
C VAL A 83 1.98 -7.07 -1.76
N GLN A 84 2.29 -6.53 -0.57
CA GLN A 84 2.95 -5.23 -0.43
C GLN A 84 4.33 -5.24 -1.08
N GLY A 85 4.69 -4.14 -1.72
CA GLY A 85 6.03 -3.93 -2.25
C GLY A 85 6.97 -3.31 -1.20
N TYR A 86 8.27 -3.37 -1.43
CA TYR A 86 9.26 -2.66 -0.64
C TYR A 86 10.18 -1.82 -1.51
N LEU A 87 10.71 -0.73 -0.95
CA LEU A 87 11.76 0.08 -1.55
C LEU A 87 13.07 -0.20 -0.81
N ASP A 88 14.15 -0.55 -1.53
CA ASP A 88 15.46 -0.67 -0.90
C ASP A 88 16.01 0.73 -0.60
N PRO A 89 16.17 1.13 0.67
CA PRO A 89 16.65 2.47 1.03
C PRO A 89 18.09 2.72 0.57
N ARG A 90 18.85 1.67 0.23
CA ARG A 90 20.23 1.78 -0.28
C ARG A 90 20.28 2.05 -1.78
N ASN A 91 19.16 1.91 -2.50
CA ASN A 91 19.11 2.16 -3.93
C ASN A 91 19.09 3.66 -4.22
N ARG A 92 20.24 4.20 -4.64
CA ARG A 92 20.42 5.63 -4.97
C ARG A 92 19.52 6.11 -6.12
N LEU A 93 19.04 5.23 -7.00
CA LEU A 93 18.11 5.59 -8.07
C LEU A 93 16.73 5.97 -7.53
N LEU A 94 16.41 5.53 -6.30
CA LEU A 94 15.13 5.75 -5.63
C LEU A 94 15.23 6.83 -4.55
N GLU A 95 16.31 7.63 -4.54
CA GLU A 95 16.52 8.66 -3.52
C GLU A 95 15.41 9.72 -3.52
N ASP A 96 15.03 10.21 -4.71
CA ASP A 96 13.96 11.20 -4.85
C ASP A 96 12.60 10.64 -4.39
N VAL A 97 12.32 9.36 -4.68
CA VAL A 97 11.10 8.66 -4.24
C VAL A 97 11.09 8.52 -2.72
N SER A 98 12.19 8.04 -2.15
CA SER A 98 12.36 7.86 -0.71
C SER A 98 12.20 9.19 0.02
N ARG A 99 12.73 10.28 -0.55
CA ARG A 99 12.58 11.64 -0.02
C ARG A 99 11.12 12.10 0.01
N VAL A 100 10.36 11.86 -1.05
CA VAL A 100 8.92 12.20 -1.08
C VAL A 100 8.15 11.43 0.01
N ILE A 101 8.44 10.15 0.17
CA ILE A 101 7.79 9.30 1.18
C ILE A 101 8.17 9.73 2.61
N ASP A 102 9.45 10.06 2.83
CA ASP A 102 9.95 10.53 4.12
C ASP A 102 9.37 11.88 4.52
N ASN A 103 9.20 12.79 3.56
CA ASN A 103 8.61 14.11 3.80
C ASN A 103 7.19 14.06 4.35
N ILE A 104 6.43 13.01 4.03
CA ILE A 104 5.08 12.76 4.57
C ILE A 104 5.09 11.77 5.75
N GLY A 105 6.25 11.27 6.15
CA GLY A 105 6.43 10.34 7.27
C GLY A 105 5.94 8.92 6.99
N TRP A 106 5.93 8.47 5.73
CA TRP A 106 5.37 7.18 5.33
C TRP A 106 6.44 6.11 5.03
N CYS A 107 7.69 6.30 5.46
CA CYS A 107 8.82 5.41 5.15
C CYS A 107 8.53 3.94 5.46
N TYR A 108 7.90 3.66 6.60
CA TYR A 108 7.60 2.29 7.01
C TYR A 108 6.46 1.62 6.25
N THR A 109 5.75 2.36 5.39
CA THR A 109 4.76 1.80 4.46
C THR A 109 5.41 1.04 3.30
N VAL A 110 6.70 1.25 3.06
CA VAL A 110 7.50 0.64 1.99
C VAL A 110 8.73 -0.10 2.52
N LEU A 111 8.88 -0.21 3.84
CA LEU A 111 10.00 -0.90 4.49
C LEU A 111 9.47 -2.03 5.36
N HIS A 112 10.30 -3.05 5.55
CA HIS A 112 10.05 -4.14 6.51
C HIS A 112 8.75 -4.92 6.23
N VAL A 113 8.50 -5.25 4.96
CA VAL A 113 7.35 -6.08 4.55
C VAL A 113 7.58 -7.53 4.97
N ASN A 114 6.78 -8.00 5.93
CA ASN A 114 6.85 -9.37 6.46
C ASN A 114 5.91 -10.33 5.74
N LEU A 115 6.19 -11.63 5.86
CA LEU A 115 5.30 -12.69 5.40
C LEU A 115 3.93 -12.61 6.10
N PHE A 116 2.92 -13.21 5.49
CA PHE A 116 1.60 -13.40 6.09
C PHE A 116 1.11 -14.83 5.94
N CYS A 117 0.35 -15.31 6.93
CA CYS A 117 -0.41 -16.56 6.81
C CYS A 117 -1.74 -16.27 6.06
N PRO A 118 -1.96 -16.79 4.85
CA PRO A 118 -3.15 -16.49 4.05
C PRO A 118 -4.45 -16.80 4.79
N ARG A 119 -4.51 -17.96 5.45
CA ARG A 119 -5.66 -18.38 6.25
C ARG A 119 -6.02 -17.39 7.35
N VAL A 120 -5.04 -16.93 8.12
CA VAL A 120 -5.27 -15.95 9.21
C VAL A 120 -5.81 -14.63 8.64
N VAL A 121 -5.29 -14.16 7.51
CA VAL A 121 -5.78 -12.94 6.86
C VAL A 121 -7.24 -13.12 6.40
N ARG A 122 -7.58 -14.28 5.81
CA ARG A 122 -8.97 -14.58 5.42
C ARG A 122 -9.90 -14.71 6.62
N GLU A 123 -9.45 -15.32 7.71
CA GLU A 123 -10.19 -15.37 8.99
C GLU A 123 -10.49 -13.95 9.48
N PHE A 124 -9.49 -13.06 9.45
CA PHE A 124 -9.66 -11.65 9.83
C PHE A 124 -10.72 -10.94 9.00
N ILE A 125 -10.64 -11.04 7.67
CA ILE A 125 -11.56 -10.33 6.77
C ILE A 125 -12.98 -10.91 6.88
N SER A 126 -13.10 -12.23 6.96
CA SER A 126 -14.40 -12.92 7.03
C SER A 126 -15.10 -12.77 8.39
N ASN A 127 -14.35 -12.68 9.49
CA ASN A 127 -14.92 -12.41 10.80
C ASN A 127 -15.41 -10.97 10.95
N LYS A 128 -15.11 -10.08 10.00
CA LYS A 128 -15.43 -8.64 10.06
C LYS A 128 -14.92 -8.03 11.37
N ILE A 129 -15.18 -6.73 11.57
CA ILE A 129 -15.00 -6.14 12.90
C ILE A 129 -16.09 -6.72 13.80
N PHE A 130 -15.67 -7.49 14.80
CA PHE A 130 -16.56 -8.22 15.72
C PHE A 130 -17.29 -7.27 16.65
N ASN A 131 -16.60 -6.23 17.14
CA ASN A 131 -17.14 -5.17 17.98
C ASN A 131 -16.33 -3.86 17.79
N GLU A 132 -16.72 -2.79 18.47
CA GLU A 132 -16.00 -1.50 18.48
C GLU A 132 -14.48 -1.66 18.78
N ASP A 133 -14.10 -2.73 19.49
CA ASP A 133 -12.72 -2.97 19.92
C ASP A 133 -11.85 -3.65 18.86
N GLY A 134 -12.40 -4.40 17.90
CA GLY A 134 -11.63 -5.01 16.81
C GLY A 134 -12.15 -6.33 16.23
N ALA A 135 -11.24 -7.15 15.70
CA ALA A 135 -11.56 -8.40 15.02
C ALA A 135 -11.30 -9.62 15.92
N LEU A 136 -12.27 -10.54 15.99
CA LEU A 136 -12.14 -11.79 16.73
C LEU A 136 -11.36 -12.81 15.91
N ILE A 137 -10.20 -13.23 16.42
CA ILE A 137 -9.34 -14.24 15.81
C ILE A 137 -8.94 -15.25 16.89
N ARG A 138 -9.36 -16.51 16.70
CA ARG A 138 -8.90 -17.66 17.51
C ARG A 138 -9.02 -17.43 19.02
N GLY A 139 -10.17 -16.89 19.46
CA GLY A 139 -10.47 -16.63 20.87
C GLY A 139 -9.93 -15.32 21.42
N PHE A 140 -9.43 -14.42 20.57
CA PHE A 140 -8.85 -13.15 20.97
C PHE A 140 -9.38 -11.99 20.13
N VAL A 141 -9.66 -10.84 20.76
CA VAL A 141 -10.07 -9.62 20.04
C VAL A 141 -8.84 -8.75 19.77
N TYR A 142 -8.44 -8.66 18.51
CA TYR A 142 -7.32 -7.85 18.06
C TYR A 142 -7.80 -6.48 17.64
N ARG A 143 -7.18 -5.43 18.19
CA ARG A 143 -7.59 -4.05 17.89
C ARG A 143 -7.28 -3.72 16.45
N PHE A 144 -8.26 -3.13 15.76
CA PHE A 144 -8.09 -2.67 14.40
C PHE A 144 -8.75 -1.30 14.23
N SER A 145 -7.93 -0.26 14.20
CA SER A 145 -8.38 1.13 14.09
C SER A 145 -7.31 1.97 13.38
N PRO A 146 -7.67 3.15 12.85
CA PRO A 146 -6.71 4.07 12.24
C PRO A 146 -5.49 4.36 13.12
N SER A 147 -5.69 4.56 14.42
CA SER A 147 -4.60 4.85 15.36
C SER A 147 -3.66 3.66 15.56
N VAL A 148 -4.19 2.45 15.67
CA VAL A 148 -3.39 1.21 15.77
C VAL A 148 -2.57 0.99 14.49
N ILE A 149 -3.16 1.25 13.32
CA ILE A 149 -2.44 1.16 12.04
C ILE A 149 -1.34 2.21 11.96
N ASN A 150 -1.62 3.45 12.36
CA ASN A 150 -0.62 4.52 12.37
C ASN A 150 0.54 4.21 13.32
N GLN A 151 0.26 3.67 14.50
CA GLN A 151 1.29 3.23 15.45
C GLN A 151 2.16 2.12 14.85
N LEU A 152 1.53 1.09 14.27
CA LEU A 152 2.23 0.00 13.60
C LEU A 152 3.18 0.53 12.52
N MET A 153 2.67 1.43 11.67
CA MET A 153 3.38 1.98 10.51
C MET A 153 4.22 3.21 10.87
N MET A 154 4.28 3.59 12.14
CA MET A 154 4.98 4.78 12.65
C MET A 154 4.68 6.03 11.82
N THR A 155 3.45 6.16 11.33
CA THR A 155 3.01 7.30 10.52
C THR A 155 2.51 8.42 11.44
N PRO A 156 2.64 9.70 11.02
CA PRO A 156 2.18 10.82 11.83
C PRO A 156 0.69 10.73 12.16
N THR A 157 0.33 11.12 13.38
CA THR A 157 -1.08 11.35 13.73
C THR A 157 -1.58 12.62 13.06
N VAL A 158 -2.66 12.53 12.29
CA VAL A 158 -3.24 13.66 11.55
C VAL A 158 -4.62 13.97 12.11
N LYS A 159 -4.80 15.18 12.67
CA LYS A 159 -6.10 15.60 13.23
C LYS A 159 -7.16 15.80 12.16
N HIS A 160 -6.77 16.40 11.03
CA HIS A 160 -7.67 16.71 9.92
C HIS A 160 -7.04 16.22 8.62
N SER A 161 -7.45 15.02 8.21
CA SER A 161 -6.94 14.42 6.97
C SER A 161 -7.38 15.24 5.76
N PHE A 162 -6.43 15.55 4.88
CA PHE A 162 -6.69 16.24 3.63
C PHE A 162 -7.62 15.42 2.74
N GLN A 163 -8.66 16.05 2.20
CA GLN A 163 -9.66 15.43 1.34
C GLN A 163 -9.12 15.17 -0.07
N TRP A 164 -8.17 14.25 -0.17
CA TRP A 164 -7.49 13.93 -1.43
C TRP A 164 -8.45 13.39 -2.50
N LYS A 165 -9.56 12.76 -2.10
CA LYS A 165 -10.60 12.25 -3.02
C LYS A 165 -11.23 13.37 -3.86
N ASP A 166 -11.26 14.60 -3.32
CA ASP A 166 -11.89 15.78 -3.94
C ASP A 166 -10.95 16.59 -4.83
N VAL A 167 -9.67 16.20 -4.90
CA VAL A 167 -8.70 16.84 -5.80
C VAL A 167 -9.20 16.80 -7.24
N VAL A 168 -9.18 17.96 -7.89
CA VAL A 168 -9.53 18.09 -9.30
C VAL A 168 -8.55 17.27 -10.13
N LEU A 169 -9.04 16.22 -10.82
CA LEU A 169 -8.20 15.27 -11.55
C LEU A 169 -7.31 15.96 -12.60
N LYS A 170 -7.85 16.98 -13.29
CA LYS A 170 -7.10 17.78 -14.27
C LYS A 170 -5.85 18.41 -13.66
N GLN A 171 -5.99 18.98 -12.45
CA GLN A 171 -4.90 19.59 -11.71
C GLN A 171 -3.85 18.55 -11.30
N ALA A 172 -4.30 17.38 -10.82
CA ALA A 172 -3.42 16.29 -10.45
C ALA A 172 -2.56 15.83 -11.64
N ILE A 173 -3.18 15.53 -12.78
CA ILE A 173 -2.47 15.05 -13.97
C ILE A 173 -1.51 16.10 -14.53
N THR A 174 -1.96 17.36 -14.64
CA THR A 174 -1.12 18.46 -15.14
C THR A 174 0.12 18.62 -14.26
N HIS A 175 -0.02 18.51 -12.94
CA HIS A 175 1.10 18.62 -12.01
C HIS A 175 2.07 17.42 -12.13
N LEU A 176 1.55 16.19 -12.08
CA LEU A 176 2.37 14.97 -12.07
C LEU A 176 3.09 14.70 -13.40
N THR A 177 2.62 15.31 -14.49
CA THR A 177 3.21 15.21 -15.85
C THR A 177 3.95 16.48 -16.29
N ARG A 178 4.08 17.48 -15.40
CA ARG A 178 4.66 18.80 -15.72
C ARG A 178 4.01 19.47 -16.95
N GLY A 179 2.70 19.30 -17.10
CA GLY A 179 1.92 19.86 -18.20
C GLY A 179 1.97 19.08 -19.51
N GLN A 180 2.68 17.94 -19.59
CA GLN A 180 2.64 17.09 -20.78
C GLN A 180 1.22 16.56 -21.06
N CYS A 181 0.45 16.31 -20.02
CA CYS A 181 -0.97 15.99 -20.12
C CYS A 181 -1.80 17.11 -19.46
N SER A 182 -2.75 17.67 -20.21
CA SER A 182 -3.65 18.73 -19.72
C SER A 182 -4.91 18.20 -19.03
N GLY A 183 -5.03 16.88 -18.85
CA GLY A 183 -6.20 16.22 -18.27
C GLY A 183 -6.19 14.71 -18.49
N TRP A 184 -7.33 14.04 -18.24
CA TRP A 184 -7.48 12.58 -18.37
C TRP A 184 -7.44 12.12 -19.83
N THR A 185 -8.03 12.89 -20.74
CA THR A 185 -8.05 12.54 -22.17
C THR A 185 -6.63 12.57 -22.73
N GLY A 186 -6.18 11.44 -23.29
CA GLY A 186 -4.82 11.29 -23.81
C GLY A 186 -3.74 11.07 -22.73
N PHE A 187 -4.14 10.89 -21.46
CA PHE A 187 -3.21 10.56 -20.39
C PHE A 187 -2.62 9.14 -20.58
N ASN A 188 -1.32 9.00 -20.31
CA ASN A 188 -0.61 7.74 -20.24
C ASN A 188 0.29 7.75 -18.98
N LEU A 189 0.37 6.64 -18.26
CA LEU A 189 1.25 6.48 -17.10
C LEU A 189 2.72 6.82 -17.41
N ASN A 190 3.17 6.57 -18.64
CA ASN A 190 4.53 6.91 -19.08
C ASN A 190 4.79 8.42 -19.18
N ALA A 191 3.74 9.25 -19.13
CA ALA A 191 3.85 10.71 -19.10
C ALA A 191 4.10 11.27 -17.68
N LEU A 192 4.00 10.42 -16.64
CA LEU A 192 4.37 10.80 -15.29
C LEU A 192 5.88 11.07 -15.22
N LEU A 193 6.29 12.04 -14.41
CA LEU A 193 7.70 12.22 -14.08
C LEU A 193 8.22 10.96 -13.37
N ASN A 194 9.48 10.58 -13.60
CA ASN A 194 10.09 9.34 -13.07
C ASN A 194 9.75 9.04 -11.59
N PRO A 195 9.94 9.96 -10.62
CA PRO A 195 9.61 9.62 -9.22
C PRO A 195 8.12 9.30 -9.03
N PHE A 196 7.22 9.89 -9.82
CA PHE A 196 5.79 9.61 -9.77
C PHE A 196 5.41 8.29 -10.48
N GLN A 197 6.23 7.77 -11.39
CA GLN A 197 6.04 6.42 -11.94
C GLN A 197 6.28 5.36 -10.85
N VAL A 198 7.38 5.49 -10.09
CA VAL A 198 7.66 4.61 -8.96
C VAL A 198 6.64 4.78 -7.85
N LEU A 199 6.31 6.03 -7.47
CA LEU A 199 5.29 6.28 -6.45
C LEU A 199 3.92 5.75 -6.87
N TYR A 200 3.60 5.71 -8.17
CA TYR A 200 2.39 5.05 -8.64
C TYR A 200 2.40 3.56 -8.32
N ARG A 201 3.53 2.86 -8.50
CA ARG A 201 3.67 1.44 -8.10
C ARG A 201 3.60 1.24 -6.59
N VAL A 202 4.18 2.16 -5.81
CA VAL A 202 3.99 2.19 -4.34
C VAL A 202 2.50 2.32 -4.01
N CYS A 203 1.81 3.26 -4.66
CA CYS A 203 0.39 3.50 -4.45
C CYS A 203 -0.44 2.26 -4.80
N GLU A 204 -0.17 1.61 -5.92
CA GLU A 204 -0.85 0.39 -6.39
C GLU A 204 -0.74 -0.80 -5.44
N ARG A 205 0.32 -0.89 -4.63
CA ARG A 205 0.58 -2.05 -3.76
C ARG A 205 0.41 -1.76 -2.28
N ASN A 206 0.77 -0.56 -1.85
CA ASN A 206 1.00 -0.26 -0.44
C ASN A 206 0.05 0.78 0.13
N TRP A 207 -0.54 1.65 -0.69
CA TRP A 207 -1.39 2.75 -0.21
C TRP A 207 -2.82 2.61 -0.68
N LEU A 208 -3.04 2.40 -1.98
CA LEU A 208 -4.35 2.29 -2.60
C LEU A 208 -4.41 1.09 -3.58
N PRO A 209 -4.25 -0.15 -3.06
CA PRO A 209 -4.37 -1.36 -3.84
C PRO A 209 -5.80 -1.58 -4.34
N GLY A 210 -5.90 -2.25 -5.49
CA GLY A 210 -7.18 -2.51 -6.15
C GLY A 210 -7.02 -2.74 -7.65
N PRO A 211 -8.12 -3.04 -8.36
CA PRO A 211 -8.08 -3.34 -9.79
C PRO A 211 -7.68 -2.11 -10.60
N ASP A 212 -7.05 -2.33 -11.76
CA ASP A 212 -6.67 -1.28 -12.71
C ASP A 212 -7.87 -0.78 -13.54
N SER A 213 -8.92 -0.36 -12.82
CA SER A 213 -10.05 0.35 -13.41
C SER A 213 -9.74 1.84 -13.54
N ASP A 214 -10.36 2.50 -14.52
CA ASP A 214 -10.31 3.95 -14.71
C ASP A 214 -10.54 4.72 -13.39
N LEU A 215 -11.52 4.28 -12.60
CA LEU A 215 -11.85 4.91 -11.33
C LEU A 215 -10.68 4.83 -10.34
N MET A 216 -10.06 3.64 -10.21
CA MET A 216 -8.96 3.43 -9.29
C MET A 216 -7.70 4.19 -9.72
N ILE A 217 -7.37 4.16 -11.02
CA ILE A 217 -6.26 4.92 -11.58
C ILE A 217 -6.46 6.41 -11.26
N LYS A 218 -7.66 6.97 -11.48
CA LYS A 218 -7.97 8.37 -11.13
C LYS A 218 -7.81 8.65 -9.63
N LYS A 219 -8.24 7.74 -8.74
CA LYS A 219 -8.03 7.88 -7.29
C LYS A 219 -6.54 7.90 -6.93
N ARG A 220 -5.73 7.00 -7.50
CA ARG A 220 -4.28 6.94 -7.28
C ARG A 220 -3.60 8.26 -7.67
N HIS A 221 -3.97 8.87 -8.80
CA HIS A 221 -3.41 10.16 -9.22
C HIS A 221 -3.77 11.32 -8.29
N ARG A 222 -4.99 11.34 -7.76
CA ARG A 222 -5.40 12.33 -6.75
C ARG A 222 -4.59 12.18 -5.46
N LEU A 223 -4.38 10.94 -5.01
CA LEU A 223 -3.56 10.65 -3.83
C LEU A 223 -2.10 11.08 -4.07
N LEU A 224 -1.52 10.70 -5.22
CA LEU A 224 -0.15 11.09 -5.60
C LEU A 224 0.04 12.60 -5.68
N TYR A 225 -0.96 13.32 -6.19
CA TYR A 225 -0.93 14.79 -6.18
C TYR A 225 -0.89 15.35 -4.75
N ALA A 226 -1.72 14.82 -3.86
CA ALA A 226 -1.73 15.25 -2.46
C ALA A 226 -0.39 14.95 -1.76
N VAL A 227 0.21 13.78 -2.04
CA VAL A 227 1.55 13.39 -1.58
C VAL A 227 2.63 14.34 -2.13
N ALA A 228 2.60 14.63 -3.43
CA ALA A 228 3.52 15.57 -4.08
C ALA A 228 3.44 16.97 -3.46
N LYS A 229 2.22 17.40 -3.10
CA LYS A 229 1.94 18.67 -2.40
C LYS A 229 2.11 18.60 -0.89
N ARG A 230 2.65 17.51 -0.36
CA ARG A 230 2.94 17.29 1.07
C ARG A 230 1.72 17.55 1.96
N LYS A 231 0.52 17.21 1.46
CA LYS A 231 -0.72 17.34 2.23
C LYS A 231 -0.75 16.27 3.31
N GLU A 232 -1.23 16.65 4.49
CA GLU A 232 -1.36 15.73 5.62
C GLU A 232 -2.51 14.78 5.37
N ILE A 233 -2.21 13.49 5.26
CA ILE A 233 -3.20 12.42 5.06
C ILE A 233 -2.97 11.41 6.17
N ASP A 234 -4.05 11.04 6.85
CA ASP A 234 -4.01 9.96 7.83
C ASP A 234 -3.89 8.62 7.09
N PHE A 235 -2.73 7.98 7.20
CA PHE A 235 -2.46 6.68 6.57
C PHE A 235 -3.33 5.58 7.15
N GLY A 236 -3.47 5.54 8.47
CA GLY A 236 -4.29 4.58 9.18
C GLY A 236 -5.75 4.65 8.78
N GLN A 237 -6.30 5.85 8.65
CA GLN A 237 -7.67 6.06 8.17
C GLN A 237 -7.82 5.57 6.72
N LEU A 238 -6.85 5.88 5.87
CA LEU A 238 -6.82 5.47 4.47
C LEU A 238 -6.80 3.94 4.31
N VAL A 239 -6.02 3.21 5.13
CA VAL A 239 -6.02 1.74 5.13
C VAL A 239 -7.30 1.18 5.75
N TYR A 240 -7.73 1.73 6.88
CA TYR A 240 -8.92 1.27 7.61
C TYR A 240 -10.16 1.30 6.72
N GLU A 241 -10.44 2.42 6.05
CA GLU A 241 -11.59 2.54 5.14
C GLU A 241 -11.59 1.45 4.06
N GLN A 242 -10.43 1.20 3.44
CA GLN A 242 -10.30 0.19 2.39
C GLN A 242 -10.53 -1.23 2.90
N VAL A 243 -10.01 -1.56 4.08
CA VAL A 243 -10.21 -2.88 4.69
C VAL A 243 -11.67 -3.08 5.08
N ILE A 244 -12.31 -2.05 5.65
CA ILE A 244 -13.74 -2.09 6.01
C ILE A 244 -14.60 -2.27 4.76
N ASP A 245 -14.34 -1.52 3.71
CA ASP A 245 -15.07 -1.66 2.44
C ASP A 245 -14.91 -3.06 1.86
N MET A 246 -13.71 -3.63 1.90
CA MET A 246 -13.45 -5.01 1.47
C MET A 246 -14.23 -6.05 2.28
N THR A 247 -14.44 -5.86 3.59
CA THR A 247 -15.26 -6.77 4.40
C THR A 247 -16.76 -6.75 4.04
N ARG A 248 -17.21 -5.72 3.31
CA ARG A 248 -18.60 -5.52 2.89
C ARG A 248 -18.86 -6.01 1.47
N VAL A 249 -17.83 -6.06 0.63
CA VAL A 249 -17.94 -6.38 -0.80
C VAL A 249 -17.68 -7.87 -1.04
N THR A 250 -18.58 -8.55 -1.76
CA THR A 250 -18.50 -9.98 -2.08
C THR A 250 -18.08 -10.23 -3.53
N ASP A 251 -17.24 -9.36 -4.09
CA ASP A 251 -16.74 -9.51 -5.46
C ASP A 251 -15.61 -10.54 -5.51
N LEU A 252 -15.90 -11.73 -6.05
CA LEU A 252 -14.98 -12.86 -6.14
C LEU A 252 -13.75 -12.57 -7.03
N ASP A 253 -13.83 -11.59 -7.93
CA ASP A 253 -12.75 -11.26 -8.86
C ASP A 253 -11.74 -10.26 -8.27
N THR A 254 -12.01 -9.76 -7.06
CA THR A 254 -11.11 -8.82 -6.37
C THR A 254 -10.08 -9.55 -5.52
N SER A 255 -8.82 -9.14 -5.62
CA SER A 255 -7.75 -9.65 -4.74
C SER A 255 -7.82 -8.97 -3.38
N LEU A 256 -7.52 -9.73 -2.34
CA LEU A 256 -7.45 -9.27 -0.96
C LEU A 256 -6.28 -8.29 -0.77
N ILE A 257 -6.54 -7.15 -0.13
CA ILE A 257 -5.58 -6.08 0.05
C ILE A 257 -4.99 -6.04 1.46
N PHE A 258 -3.79 -5.46 1.59
CA PHE A 258 -3.05 -5.31 2.85
C PHE A 258 -2.80 -6.59 3.67
N PRO A 259 -2.54 -7.76 3.07
CA PRO A 259 -2.39 -9.00 3.83
C PRO A 259 -1.17 -8.98 4.77
N ASN A 260 -0.05 -8.39 4.32
CA ASN A 260 1.16 -8.27 5.13
C ASN A 260 0.92 -7.38 6.36
N LEU A 261 0.30 -6.20 6.16
CA LEU A 261 -0.05 -5.26 7.25
C LEU A 261 -1.03 -5.90 8.23
N ILE A 262 -2.11 -6.53 7.75
CA ILE A 262 -3.10 -7.18 8.61
C ILE A 262 -2.43 -8.24 9.48
N TYR A 263 -1.66 -9.15 8.88
CA TYR A 263 -1.02 -10.21 9.65
C TYR A 263 0.02 -9.67 10.63
N GLN A 264 0.83 -8.69 10.21
CA GLN A 264 1.80 -8.02 11.06
C GLN A 264 1.14 -7.34 12.27
N LEU A 265 -0.01 -6.69 12.06
CA LEU A 265 -0.80 -6.06 13.12
C LEU A 265 -1.30 -7.08 14.14
N LEU A 266 -1.69 -8.28 13.70
CA LEU A 266 -2.13 -9.34 14.59
C LEU A 266 -0.97 -9.85 15.46
N VAL A 267 0.11 -10.31 14.83
CA VAL A 267 1.24 -10.95 15.54
C VAL A 267 1.97 -10.01 16.50
N LEU A 268 1.93 -8.70 16.25
CA LEU A 268 2.55 -7.71 17.14
C LEU A 268 1.71 -7.37 18.36
N GLN A 269 0.39 -7.52 18.27
CA GLN A 269 -0.50 -7.39 19.42
C GLN A 269 -0.47 -8.64 20.29
N LYS A 270 -0.49 -9.81 19.65
CA LYS A 270 -0.39 -11.10 20.32
C LYS A 270 0.02 -12.15 19.31
N GLU A 271 0.84 -13.11 19.73
CA GLU A 271 1.13 -14.28 18.92
C GLU A 271 -0.19 -14.97 18.51
N VAL A 272 -0.37 -15.14 17.19
CA VAL A 272 -1.56 -15.80 16.64
C VAL A 272 -1.32 -17.32 16.72
N PRO A 273 -2.09 -18.08 17.52
CA PRO A 273 -1.85 -19.50 17.71
C PRO A 273 -2.02 -20.24 16.38
N LEU A 274 -1.01 -20.98 15.91
CA LEU A 274 -1.13 -21.80 14.70
C LEU A 274 -2.05 -23.00 14.93
N LEU A 275 -2.94 -23.26 13.98
CA LEU A 275 -3.94 -24.33 14.05
C LEU A 275 -3.78 -25.30 12.87
N PRO A 276 -4.15 -26.59 13.02
CA PRO A 276 -4.06 -27.57 11.94
C PRO A 276 -4.75 -27.11 10.64
N GLY A 277 -4.02 -27.20 9.52
CA GLY A 277 -4.48 -26.75 8.20
C GLY A 277 -4.15 -25.29 7.87
N ASP A 278 -3.45 -24.56 8.75
CA ASP A 278 -2.84 -23.28 8.39
C ASP A 278 -1.78 -23.48 7.30
N GLU A 279 -1.79 -22.60 6.30
CA GLU A 279 -0.76 -22.60 5.28
C GLU A 279 0.52 -21.92 5.79
N GLU A 280 1.66 -22.33 5.25
CA GLU A 280 2.95 -21.67 5.46
C GLU A 280 2.86 -20.17 5.13
N PRO A 281 3.53 -19.29 5.90
CA PRO A 281 3.56 -17.87 5.60
C PRO A 281 4.15 -17.57 4.22
N ILE A 282 3.44 -16.76 3.42
CA ILE A 282 3.83 -16.35 2.06
C ILE A 282 3.96 -14.83 1.94
N GLY A 283 4.21 -14.35 0.71
CA GLY A 283 4.12 -12.93 0.39
C GLY A 283 5.33 -12.13 0.83
N ARG A 284 6.55 -12.64 0.55
CA ARG A 284 7.76 -11.82 0.67
C ARG A 284 7.56 -10.53 -0.12
N GLY A 285 7.94 -9.40 0.49
CA GLY A 285 7.78 -8.10 -0.14
C GLY A 285 8.36 -8.09 -1.55
N LEU A 286 7.63 -7.52 -2.50
CA LEU A 286 8.08 -7.41 -3.88
C LEU A 286 8.90 -6.13 -4.05
N PRO A 287 10.13 -6.20 -4.59
CA PRO A 287 10.90 -4.98 -4.77
C PRO A 287 10.23 -4.06 -5.78
N ILE A 288 10.10 -2.78 -5.43
CA ILE A 288 9.60 -1.74 -6.32
C ILE A 288 10.81 -1.09 -7.00
N TYR A 289 11.12 -1.50 -8.23
CA TYR A 289 12.13 -0.86 -9.08
C TYR A 289 11.47 -0.01 -10.18
N ASP A 290 12.21 0.96 -10.74
CA ASP A 290 11.72 1.76 -11.88
C ASP A 290 12.17 1.22 -13.25
N SER A 291 11.20 1.31 -14.17
CA SER A 291 11.22 1.41 -15.63
C SER A 291 12.21 0.58 -16.47
N GLY A 292 11.69 -0.50 -17.07
CA GLY A 292 12.26 -1.12 -18.29
C GLY A 292 11.73 -2.54 -18.50
N SER A 293 10.86 -2.72 -19.50
CA SER A 293 10.34 -4.02 -20.00
C SER A 293 9.75 -4.99 -18.97
N ASP A 294 8.42 -5.02 -18.88
CA ASP A 294 7.64 -6.25 -19.13
C ASP A 294 6.17 -6.01 -18.83
N GLY A 295 5.49 -5.46 -19.85
CA GLY A 295 4.04 -5.33 -19.93
C GLY A 295 3.52 -5.83 -21.27
N SER A 296 4.21 -6.81 -21.87
CA SER A 296 3.75 -7.52 -23.07
C SER A 296 3.89 -9.03 -22.82
N GLY A 297 2.96 -9.55 -22.01
CA GLY A 297 2.61 -10.97 -21.92
C GLY A 297 1.16 -11.16 -22.40
N PRO A 298 0.82 -12.29 -23.04
CA PRO A 298 -0.17 -12.34 -24.11
C PRO A 298 -1.60 -12.15 -23.60
N ARG A 299 -2.31 -11.20 -24.24
CA ARG A 299 -3.77 -11.12 -24.23
C ARG A 299 -4.34 -12.38 -24.89
N GLY A 300 -4.53 -13.43 -24.10
CA GLY A 300 -5.31 -14.59 -24.48
C GLY A 300 -6.80 -14.23 -24.60
N ARG A 301 -7.20 -13.66 -25.74
CA ARG A 301 -8.58 -13.80 -26.22
C ARG A 301 -8.79 -15.28 -26.52
N ARG A 302 -9.41 -16.02 -25.59
CA ARG A 302 -10.11 -17.25 -25.98
C ARG A 302 -11.34 -16.82 -26.77
N ARG A 303 -11.25 -16.91 -28.11
CA ARG A 303 -12.44 -17.05 -28.93
C ARG A 303 -13.01 -18.44 -28.62
N LEU A 304 -14.26 -18.46 -28.19
CA LEU A 304 -15.10 -19.64 -28.18
C LEU A 304 -15.25 -20.09 -29.65
N CYS A 305 -14.84 -21.33 -29.92
CA CYS A 305 -15.47 -22.16 -30.93
C CYS A 305 -16.45 -23.07 -30.19
#